data_AF-A0A920L2C7-F1
#
_entry.id   AF-A0A920L2C7-F1
#
_cell.length_a   1.000
_cell.length_b   1.000
_cell.length_c   1.000
_cell.angle_alpha   90.00
_cell.angle_beta   90.00
_cell.angle_gamma   90.00
#
_symmetry.space_group_name_H-M   'P 1'
#
loop_
_entity.id
_entity.type
_entity.pdbx_description
1 polymer ?
#
loop_
_entity_poly.entity_id
_entity_poly.type
_entity_poly.pdbx_seq_one_letter_code
_entity_poly.pdbx_strand_id
1 'polypeptide(L)'
;MTRTLESLSEINLDWLNETLSLTEDFKEKKVVELDVKRIGEGIGQLGEFALLDTTLSCGKKLNIFAKIQTETEDMDNIARDYQFYVREVKFYQNLSSKLNVKTPKPYYVEHDEKSGRVLLLLEFMDGWYNPDQIEGASEKEIKLAIEGLIPISSQFWGNIDE
;
A
#
# COMPACT_ATOMS: atom_id res chain seq x y z
N MET A 1 14.34 7.45 13.31
CA MET A 1 14.54 8.13 12.03
C MET A 1 13.43 7.69 11.10
N THR A 2 13.04 8.53 10.14
CA THR A 2 12.05 8.13 9.14
C THR A 2 12.54 6.91 8.35
N ARG A 3 11.62 6.05 7.91
CA ARG A 3 11.89 4.95 6.99
C ARG A 3 11.50 5.27 5.56
N THR A 4 10.88 6.43 5.31
CA THR A 4 10.55 6.89 3.96
C THR A 4 11.80 7.00 3.08
N LEU A 5 11.64 6.72 1.79
CA LEU A 5 12.71 6.65 0.80
C LEU A 5 12.51 7.71 -0.26
N GLU A 6 13.57 8.15 -0.93
CA GLU A 6 13.47 9.02 -2.09
C GLU A 6 13.17 8.23 -3.36
N SER A 7 13.74 7.02 -3.48
CA SER A 7 13.58 6.13 -4.63
C SER A 7 13.41 4.67 -4.23
N LEU A 8 12.69 3.90 -5.06
CA LEU A 8 12.57 2.45 -4.91
C LEU A 8 13.91 1.71 -4.95
N SER A 9 14.95 2.27 -5.59
CA SER A 9 16.28 1.66 -5.63
C SER A 9 16.98 1.59 -4.26
N GLU A 10 16.50 2.36 -3.28
CA GLU A 10 17.03 2.32 -1.91
C GLU A 10 16.51 1.12 -1.11
N ILE A 11 15.47 0.43 -1.61
CA ILE A 11 14.94 -0.77 -0.97
C ILE A 11 15.97 -1.89 -1.06
N ASN A 12 16.46 -2.30 0.10
CA ASN A 12 17.37 -3.44 0.27
C ASN A 12 17.00 -4.26 1.51
N LEU A 13 17.66 -5.40 1.68
CA LEU A 13 17.33 -6.37 2.73
C LEU A 13 17.48 -5.79 4.15
N ASP A 14 18.50 -4.98 4.39
CA ASP A 14 18.76 -4.36 5.69
C ASP A 14 17.67 -3.32 5.99
N TRP A 15 17.42 -2.41 5.04
CA TRP A 15 16.38 -1.41 5.19
C TRP A 15 15.00 -2.04 5.43
N LEU A 16 14.67 -3.11 4.70
CA LEU A 16 13.38 -3.79 4.81
C LEU A 16 13.23 -4.46 6.18
N ASN A 17 14.24 -5.19 6.65
CA ASN A 17 14.22 -5.84 7.95
C ASN A 17 14.15 -4.83 9.10
N GLU A 18 14.93 -3.75 9.04
CA GLU A 18 14.87 -2.66 10.01
C GLU A 18 13.46 -2.06 10.08
N THR A 19 12.86 -1.76 8.91
CA THR A 19 11.52 -1.18 8.83
C THR A 19 10.45 -2.13 9.37
N LEU A 20 10.45 -3.39 8.93
CA LEU A 20 9.48 -4.38 9.37
C LEU A 20 9.62 -4.71 10.87
N SER A 21 10.84 -4.72 11.41
CA SER A 21 11.10 -5.00 12.84
C SER A 21 10.44 -4.00 13.80
N LEU A 22 10.03 -2.83 13.30
CA LEU A 22 9.23 -1.85 14.05
C LEU A 22 7.80 -2.33 14.32
N THR A 23 7.38 -3.43 13.70
CA THR A 23 6.03 -3.98 13.83
C THR A 23 6.06 -5.34 14.54
N GLU A 24 5.05 -5.59 15.38
CA GLU A 24 4.98 -6.81 16.19
C GLU A 24 4.99 -8.09 15.34
N ASP A 25 4.36 -8.05 14.18
CA ASP A 25 4.24 -9.22 13.28
C ASP A 25 5.58 -9.74 12.75
N PHE A 26 6.62 -8.89 12.76
CA PHE A 26 7.92 -9.16 12.14
C PHE A 26 9.09 -9.14 13.12
N LYS A 27 8.86 -8.99 14.43
CA LYS A 27 9.94 -9.05 15.44
C LYS A 27 10.80 -10.31 15.35
N GLU A 28 10.19 -11.45 15.05
CA GLU A 28 10.88 -12.74 14.91
C GLU A 28 10.89 -13.27 13.46
N LYS A 29 10.27 -12.55 12.51
CA LYS A 29 10.18 -12.96 11.11
C LYS A 29 11.10 -12.11 10.25
N LYS A 30 12.36 -12.52 10.16
CA LYS A 30 13.33 -11.86 9.28
C LYS A 30 13.12 -12.26 7.83
N VAL A 31 13.26 -11.29 6.94
CA VAL A 31 13.39 -11.54 5.50
C VAL A 31 14.84 -11.93 5.22
N VAL A 32 15.05 -13.03 4.51
CA VAL A 32 16.38 -13.57 4.16
C VAL A 32 16.68 -13.49 2.66
N GLU A 33 15.63 -13.40 1.83
CA GLU A 33 15.75 -13.18 0.39
C GLU A 33 14.78 -12.07 0.00
N LEU A 34 15.21 -11.20 -0.92
CA LEU A 34 14.43 -10.08 -1.41
C LEU A 34 14.74 -9.89 -2.90
N ASP A 35 13.69 -9.86 -3.72
CA ASP A 35 13.73 -9.40 -5.10
C ASP A 35 12.73 -8.25 -5.28
N VAL A 36 13.17 -7.14 -5.86
CA VAL A 36 12.42 -5.89 -5.97
C VAL A 36 12.02 -5.69 -7.43
N LYS A 37 10.72 -5.77 -7.71
CA LYS A 37 10.17 -5.62 -9.07
C LYS A 37 9.33 -4.36 -9.13
N ARG A 38 9.72 -3.38 -9.94
CA ARG A 38 8.86 -2.22 -10.20
C ARG A 38 7.59 -2.69 -10.91
N ILE A 39 6.44 -2.19 -10.49
CA ILE A 39 5.13 -2.54 -11.07
C ILE A 39 4.29 -1.28 -11.27
N GLY A 40 3.21 -1.39 -12.06
CA GLY A 40 2.23 -0.31 -12.21
C GLY A 40 2.69 0.87 -13.07
N GLU A 41 3.62 0.64 -14.01
CA GLU A 41 3.92 1.61 -15.07
C GLU A 41 2.63 2.05 -15.78
N GLY A 42 2.43 3.37 -15.90
CA GLY A 42 1.24 3.96 -16.51
C GLY A 42 -0.01 4.07 -15.62
N ILE A 43 -0.03 3.44 -14.44
CA ILE A 43 -1.16 3.48 -13.49
C ILE A 43 -0.85 4.39 -12.29
N GLY A 44 0.41 4.45 -11.86
CA GLY A 44 0.88 5.20 -10.69
C GLY A 44 1.16 6.69 -10.92
N GLN A 45 0.17 7.49 -11.31
CA GLN A 45 0.39 8.94 -11.52
C GLN A 45 0.88 9.67 -10.25
N LEU A 46 0.47 9.18 -9.07
CA LEU A 46 0.74 9.78 -7.76
C LEU A 46 1.59 8.89 -6.85
N GLY A 47 2.38 7.97 -7.41
CA GLY A 47 3.28 7.14 -6.61
C GLY A 47 4.04 6.12 -7.44
N GLU A 48 5.24 5.76 -6.98
CA GLU A 48 5.98 4.62 -7.51
C GLU A 48 5.64 3.35 -6.74
N PHE A 49 5.54 2.23 -7.45
CA PHE A 49 5.16 0.95 -6.86
C PHE A 49 6.21 -0.14 -7.13
N ALA A 50 6.43 -1.00 -6.15
CA ALA A 50 7.20 -2.23 -6.31
C ALA A 50 6.48 -3.42 -5.66
N LEU A 51 6.61 -4.59 -6.29
CA LEU A 51 6.42 -5.87 -5.65
C LEU A 51 7.75 -6.32 -5.04
N LEU A 52 7.76 -6.54 -3.74
CA LEU A 52 8.85 -7.19 -3.03
C LEU A 52 8.51 -8.67 -2.91
N ASP A 53 9.18 -9.51 -3.68
CA ASP A 53 9.13 -10.97 -3.58
C ASP A 53 10.13 -11.38 -2.50
N THR A 54 9.63 -11.85 -1.36
CA THR A 54 10.48 -12.13 -0.20
C THR A 54 10.35 -13.55 0.29
N THR A 55 11.45 -14.06 0.86
CA THR A 55 11.46 -15.33 1.62
C THR A 55 11.79 -15.00 3.08
N LEU A 56 10.95 -15.47 4.00
CA LEU A 56 11.18 -15.35 5.43
C LEU A 56 12.19 -16.41 5.91
N SER A 57 12.82 -16.17 7.06
CA SER A 57 13.79 -17.09 7.69
C SER A 57 13.23 -18.49 7.97
N CYS A 58 11.90 -18.62 8.09
CA CYS A 58 11.21 -19.91 8.22
C CYS A 58 10.95 -20.62 6.88
N GLY A 59 11.45 -20.08 5.76
CA GLY A 59 11.26 -20.61 4.40
C GLY A 59 9.93 -20.22 3.73
N LYS A 60 9.05 -19.49 4.43
CA LYS A 60 7.75 -19.06 3.86
C LYS A 60 7.95 -17.88 2.91
N LYS A 61 7.32 -17.95 1.73
CA LYS A 61 7.21 -16.82 0.80
C LYS A 61 6.22 -15.76 1.29
N LEU A 62 6.56 -14.49 1.09
CA LEU A 62 5.75 -13.34 1.43
C LEU A 62 5.92 -12.25 0.36
N ASN A 63 4.84 -11.93 -0.33
CA ASN A 63 4.83 -10.83 -1.29
C ASN A 63 4.33 -9.55 -0.60
N ILE A 64 5.10 -8.48 -0.74
CA ILE A 64 4.79 -7.17 -0.16
C ILE A 64 4.64 -6.17 -1.29
N PHE A 65 3.55 -5.42 -1.27
CA PHE A 65 3.38 -4.24 -2.10
C PHE A 65 4.06 -3.05 -1.43
N ALA A 66 5.01 -2.42 -2.11
CA ALA A 66 5.65 -1.19 -1.68
C ALA A 66 5.15 -0.02 -2.52
N LYS A 67 4.81 1.08 -1.87
CA LYS A 67 4.49 2.35 -2.51
C LYS A 67 5.25 3.50 -1.85
N ILE A 68 5.85 4.33 -2.67
CA ILE A 68 6.45 5.62 -2.28
C ILE A 68 5.84 6.75 -3.11
N GLN A 69 6.24 8.00 -2.83
CA GLN A 69 5.83 9.16 -3.63
C GLN A 69 6.23 9.01 -5.10
N THR A 70 5.63 9.81 -5.97
CA THR A 70 5.99 9.85 -7.39
C THR A 70 7.32 10.58 -7.61
N GLU A 71 8.06 10.20 -8.65
CA GLU A 71 9.28 10.88 -9.09
C GLU A 71 9.00 12.19 -9.86
N THR A 72 7.74 12.41 -10.28
CA THR A 72 7.35 13.61 -11.02
C THR A 72 7.01 14.74 -10.07
N GLU A 73 7.83 15.79 -10.04
CA GLU A 73 7.68 16.94 -9.12
C GLU A 73 6.27 17.57 -9.16
N ASP A 74 5.70 17.79 -10.36
CA ASP A 74 4.36 18.35 -10.50
C ASP A 74 3.28 17.48 -9.82
N MET A 75 3.38 16.16 -9.99
CA MET A 75 2.43 15.22 -9.39
C MET A 75 2.66 15.07 -7.88
N ASP A 76 3.92 15.16 -7.43
CA ASP A 76 4.26 15.16 -6.00
C ASP A 76 3.70 16.40 -5.30
N ASN A 77 3.83 17.58 -5.92
CA ASN A 77 3.25 18.82 -5.44
C ASN A 77 1.72 18.72 -5.33
N ILE A 78 1.05 18.22 -6.37
CA ILE A 78 -0.40 17.97 -6.34
C ILE A 78 -0.75 17.02 -5.20
N ALA A 79 -0.03 15.90 -5.05
CA ALA A 79 -0.32 14.93 -3.99
C ALA A 79 -0.19 15.52 -2.59
N ARG A 80 0.77 16.42 -2.37
CA ARG A 80 0.96 17.13 -1.10
C ARG A 80 -0.12 18.18 -0.85
N ASP A 81 -0.42 19.01 -1.85
CA ASP A 81 -1.44 20.07 -1.75
C ASP A 81 -2.82 19.51 -1.41
N TYR A 82 -3.18 18.38 -2.03
CA TYR A 82 -4.44 17.67 -1.76
C TYR A 82 -4.35 16.65 -0.62
N GLN A 83 -3.19 16.55 0.04
CA GLN A 83 -2.90 15.67 1.17
C GLN A 83 -3.17 14.18 0.90
N PHE A 84 -2.99 13.71 -0.34
CA PHE A 84 -3.25 12.32 -0.70
C PHE A 84 -2.40 11.34 0.13
N TYR A 85 -1.12 11.62 0.29
CA TYR A 85 -0.21 10.78 1.07
C TYR A 85 -0.63 10.66 2.53
N VAL A 86 -0.91 11.80 3.19
CA VAL A 86 -1.32 11.83 4.60
C VAL A 86 -2.65 11.09 4.78
N ARG A 87 -3.61 11.29 3.87
CA ARG A 87 -4.92 10.63 3.95
C ARG A 87 -4.79 9.13 3.81
N GLU A 88 -3.96 8.65 2.89
CA GLU A 88 -3.73 7.23 2.67
C GLU A 88 -3.04 6.56 3.87
N VAL A 89 -2.01 7.18 4.44
CA VAL A 89 -1.36 6.67 5.66
C VAL A 89 -2.33 6.66 6.84
N LYS A 90 -3.08 7.75 7.06
CA LYS A 90 -4.08 7.82 8.13
C LYS A 90 -5.22 6.82 7.93
N PHE A 91 -5.59 6.50 6.70
CA PHE A 91 -6.55 5.45 6.40
C PHE A 91 -6.08 4.09 6.91
N TYR A 92 -4.85 3.68 6.55
CA TYR A 92 -4.31 2.41 7.02
C TYR A 92 -4.09 2.37 8.54
N GLN A 93 -3.67 3.48 9.14
CA GLN A 93 -3.48 3.58 10.60
C GLN A 93 -4.78 3.50 11.40
N ASN A 94 -5.87 4.11 10.92
CA ASN A 94 -7.04 4.40 11.77
C ASN A 94 -8.35 3.74 11.30
N LEU A 95 -8.49 3.43 10.02
CA LEU A 95 -9.76 3.04 9.41
C LEU A 95 -9.73 1.65 8.75
N SER A 96 -8.61 1.22 8.18
CA SER A 96 -8.53 -0.04 7.43
C SER A 96 -8.98 -1.26 8.25
N SER A 97 -8.60 -1.32 9.53
CA SER A 97 -8.99 -2.41 10.45
C SER A 97 -10.44 -2.35 10.92
N LYS A 98 -11.12 -1.22 10.72
CA LYS A 98 -12.51 -1.03 11.10
C LYS A 98 -13.45 -1.39 9.96
N LEU A 99 -12.98 -1.33 8.71
CA LEU A 99 -13.80 -1.57 7.53
C LEU A 99 -14.19 -3.04 7.35
N ASN A 100 -15.45 -3.26 6.96
CA ASN A 100 -15.99 -4.56 6.61
C ASN A 100 -15.76 -4.92 5.12
N VAL A 101 -14.81 -4.25 4.47
CA VAL A 101 -14.35 -4.58 3.11
C VAL A 101 -12.92 -5.09 3.18
N LYS A 102 -12.57 -6.07 2.33
CA LYS A 102 -11.21 -6.59 2.27
C LYS A 102 -10.28 -5.49 1.74
N THR A 103 -9.43 -4.98 2.63
CA THR A 103 -8.29 -4.12 2.31
C THR A 103 -6.98 -4.90 2.45
N PRO A 104 -5.90 -4.47 1.76
CA PRO A 104 -4.57 -5.00 2.03
C PRO A 104 -4.21 -4.82 3.50
N LYS A 105 -3.64 -5.85 4.14
CA LYS A 105 -3.07 -5.68 5.47
C LYS A 105 -1.88 -4.72 5.41
N PRO A 106 -1.83 -3.64 6.21
CA PRO A 106 -0.64 -2.81 6.31
C PRO A 106 0.42 -3.52 7.16
N TYR A 107 1.61 -3.73 6.60
CA TYR A 107 2.78 -4.18 7.36
C TYR A 107 3.54 -2.99 7.95
N TYR A 108 3.67 -1.90 7.20
CA TYR A 108 4.22 -0.64 7.70
C TYR A 108 3.67 0.52 6.87
N VAL A 109 3.31 1.63 7.52
CA VAL A 109 2.89 2.85 6.82
C VAL A 109 3.46 4.07 7.55
N GLU A 110 3.99 5.02 6.78
CA GLU A 110 4.59 6.24 7.32
C GLU A 110 4.39 7.40 6.34
N HIS A 111 4.12 8.58 6.89
CA HIS A 111 4.26 9.86 6.21
C HIS A 111 5.21 10.72 7.03
N ASP A 112 6.33 11.13 6.45
CA ASP A 112 7.29 12.00 7.14
C ASP A 112 6.89 13.46 6.96
N GLU A 113 6.47 14.13 8.03
CA GLU A 113 6.04 15.53 7.96
C GLU A 113 7.15 16.49 7.51
N LYS A 114 8.43 16.13 7.72
CA LYS A 114 9.56 17.00 7.37
C LYS A 114 9.86 16.99 5.88
N SER A 115 9.97 15.80 5.29
CA SER A 115 10.22 15.64 3.86
C SER A 115 8.93 15.57 3.02
N GLY A 116 7.78 15.36 3.65
CA GLY A 116 6.46 15.05 3.07
C GLY A 116 6.46 13.78 2.20
N ARG A 117 7.44 12.91 2.37
CA ARG A 117 7.53 11.61 1.69
C ARG A 117 6.56 10.62 2.32
N VAL A 118 6.24 9.59 1.54
CA VAL A 118 5.28 8.56 1.93
C VAL A 118 5.88 7.18 1.75
N LEU A 119 5.54 6.27 2.65
CA LEU A 119 5.88 4.86 2.54
C LEU A 119 4.70 4.00 2.95
N LEU A 120 4.31 3.09 2.07
CA LEU A 120 3.37 2.02 2.37
C LEU A 120 4.03 0.68 2.04
N LEU A 121 4.09 -0.23 3.01
CA LEU A 121 4.37 -1.65 2.84
C LEU A 121 3.11 -2.43 3.21
N LEU A 122 2.45 -3.01 2.21
CA LEU A 122 1.15 -3.67 2.34
C LEU A 122 1.20 -5.13 1.89
N GLU A 123 0.21 -5.92 2.29
CA GLU A 123 -0.12 -7.21 1.67
C GLU A 123 -0.24 -7.04 0.15
N PHE A 124 0.48 -7.86 -0.61
CA PHE A 124 0.25 -7.95 -2.04
C PHE A 124 -1.01 -8.78 -2.30
N MET A 125 -2.00 -8.20 -2.99
CA MET A 125 -3.29 -8.82 -3.26
C MET A 125 -3.23 -9.72 -4.49
N ASP A 126 -2.59 -10.87 -4.35
CA ASP A 126 -2.38 -11.81 -5.45
C ASP A 126 -3.71 -12.29 -6.06
N GLY A 127 -3.75 -12.38 -7.40
CA GLY A 127 -4.93 -12.72 -8.17
C GLY A 127 -5.99 -11.61 -8.30
N TRP A 128 -5.78 -10.44 -7.70
CA TRP A 128 -6.65 -9.27 -7.92
C TRP A 128 -6.19 -8.50 -9.16
N TYR A 129 -7.15 -8.02 -9.94
CA TYR A 129 -6.89 -7.30 -11.18
C TYR A 129 -7.98 -6.25 -11.44
N ASN A 130 -7.65 -5.28 -12.29
CA ASN A 130 -8.65 -4.38 -12.85
C ASN A 130 -9.19 -5.00 -14.14
N PRO A 131 -10.50 -4.91 -14.41
CA PRO A 131 -11.05 -5.29 -15.71
C PRO A 131 -10.35 -4.55 -16.86
N ASP A 132 -10.37 -5.14 -18.05
CA ASP A 132 -9.79 -4.54 -19.25
C ASP A 132 -10.44 -3.17 -19.52
N GLN A 133 -9.61 -2.15 -19.77
CA GLN A 133 -10.12 -0.78 -19.94
C GLN A 133 -10.75 -0.51 -21.31
N ILE A 134 -10.47 -1.36 -22.31
CA ILE A 134 -10.97 -1.25 -23.67
C ILE A 134 -12.24 -2.11 -23.82
N GLU A 135 -12.16 -3.38 -23.44
CA GLU A 135 -13.28 -4.32 -23.50
C GLU A 135 -14.32 -4.05 -22.38
N GLY A 136 -13.86 -3.52 -21.24
CA GLY A 136 -14.69 -3.25 -20.08
C GLY A 136 -14.86 -4.46 -19.16
N ALA A 137 -15.68 -4.26 -18.13
CA ALA A 137 -15.97 -5.29 -17.13
C ALA A 137 -17.11 -6.22 -17.57
N SER A 138 -16.95 -7.52 -17.33
CA SER A 138 -18.01 -8.51 -17.45
C SER A 138 -19.12 -8.30 -16.42
N GLU A 139 -20.31 -8.86 -16.67
CA GLU A 139 -21.43 -8.82 -15.72
C GLU A 139 -21.03 -9.34 -14.33
N LYS A 140 -20.21 -10.38 -14.27
CA LYS A 140 -19.72 -10.96 -13.01
C LYS A 140 -18.84 -9.96 -12.25
N GLU A 141 -17.90 -9.31 -12.93
CA GLU A 141 -17.01 -8.32 -12.31
C GLU A 141 -17.79 -7.09 -11.83
N ILE A 142 -18.77 -6.64 -12.61
CA ILE A 142 -19.66 -5.54 -12.22
C ILE A 142 -20.41 -5.88 -10.94
N LYS A 143 -20.98 -7.09 -10.83
CA LYS A 143 -21.69 -7.55 -9.62
C LYS A 143 -20.75 -7.58 -8.41
N LEU A 144 -19.55 -8.13 -8.56
CA LEU A 144 -18.55 -8.16 -7.49
C LEU A 144 -18.13 -6.75 -7.05
N ALA A 145 -17.96 -5.83 -7.99
CA ALA A 145 -17.62 -4.44 -7.68
C ALA A 145 -18.75 -3.75 -6.90
N ILE A 146 -20.01 -3.92 -7.32
CA ILE A 146 -21.18 -3.36 -6.63
C ILE A 146 -21.29 -3.94 -5.20
N GLU A 147 -21.15 -5.26 -5.04
CA GLU A 147 -21.16 -5.90 -3.73
C GLU A 147 -20.07 -5.35 -2.80
N GLY A 148 -18.86 -5.10 -3.34
CA GLY A 148 -17.74 -4.51 -2.59
C GLY A 148 -17.96 -3.05 -2.17
N LEU A 149 -18.76 -2.28 -2.90
CA LEU A 149 -19.05 -0.86 -2.58
C LEU A 149 -20.03 -0.67 -1.42
N ILE A 150 -20.92 -1.64 -1.20
CA ILE A 150 -21.94 -1.57 -0.15
C ILE A 150 -21.31 -1.34 1.24
N PRO A 151 -20.39 -2.19 1.75
CA PRO A 151 -19.84 -2.01 3.08
C PRO A 151 -19.03 -0.72 3.24
N ILE A 152 -18.42 -0.20 2.16
CA ILE A 152 -17.67 1.07 2.19
C ILE A 152 -18.61 2.24 2.50
N SER A 153 -19.76 2.28 1.83
CA SER A 153 -20.71 3.39 1.96
C SER A 153 -21.65 3.25 3.16
N SER A 154 -22.10 2.04 3.48
CA SER A 154 -23.13 1.84 4.51
C SER A 154 -22.59 1.86 5.94
N GLN A 155 -21.34 1.46 6.16
CA GLN A 155 -20.82 1.20 7.50
C GLN A 155 -20.77 2.44 8.40
N PHE A 156 -20.42 3.58 7.84
CA PHE A 156 -20.33 4.85 8.57
C PHE A 156 -21.50 5.79 8.26
N TRP A 157 -22.43 5.37 7.41
CA TRP A 157 -23.58 6.20 7.03
C TRP A 157 -24.51 6.42 8.22
N GLY A 158 -24.77 7.68 8.56
CA GLY A 158 -25.64 8.05 9.68
C GLY A 158 -25.05 7.79 11.07
N ASN A 159 -23.83 7.25 11.17
CA ASN A 159 -23.09 7.13 12.41
C ASN A 159 -22.31 8.42 12.64
N ILE A 160 -22.96 9.38 13.31
CA ILE A 160 -22.41 10.70 13.65
C ILE A 160 -21.94 10.79 15.11
N ASP A 161 -22.05 9.70 15.86
CA ASP A 161 -21.75 9.67 17.30
C ASP A 161 -20.24 9.57 17.59
N GLU A 162 -19.85 10.32 18.62
CA GLU A 162 -18.53 10.82 19.06
C GLU A 162 -17.40 9.80 19.30
#